data_AF-J3K7N1-F1
#
_entry.id   AF-J3K7N1-F1
#
_cell.length_a   1.000
_cell.length_b   1.000
_cell.length_c   1.000
_cell.angle_alpha   90.00
_cell.angle_beta   90.00
_cell.angle_gamma   90.00
#
_symmetry.space_group_name_H-M   'P 1'
#
loop_
_entity.id
_entity.type
_entity.pdbx_description
1 polymer ?
#
loop_
_entity_poly.entity_id
_entity_poly.type
_entity_poly.pdbx_seq_one_letter_code
_entity_poly.pdbx_strand_id
1 'polypeptide(L)'
;MSRFSLLDQRRLFLELAEQCLVSLRDTNNAKSTQPHLLGLPLELLWEVTRHLPPASAKMLAYTCHKFYHLSDTWLKNIKFFPVERFETLCLLERDQIIRTFACRGCLTDHPETMFPPDELRQQPFLRWCVSTIPIFPLCPNHSLSFRDAQQTNKMLRQSLPYSNHGWTSREACCFPRDTGSGVVIDHHFVVSRDRPGMGILTIVNICDVMEGEGLPDRNHIEECLASHSDIRICPHLPLNDPRITDIYNRDVLDCKDAEPRNYNRSAELFQDAEAREVVYCEEENCESFTHWYYGQGYPYQDEGNGSLQLLAFRHLGVLEDPWDPSWLAHTPLTGCNQERGGLMEE
;
A
#
# COMPACT_ATOMS: atom_id res chain seq x y z
N MET A 1 12.66 -16.64 -62.68
CA MET A 1 12.45 -16.88 -61.23
C MET A 1 11.35 -15.93 -60.79
N SER A 2 10.09 -16.39 -60.78
CA SER A 2 8.94 -15.53 -60.48
C SER A 2 8.94 -15.12 -59.01
N ARG A 3 8.77 -13.81 -58.78
CA ARG A 3 8.52 -13.25 -57.45
C ARG A 3 7.08 -13.60 -57.08
N PHE A 4 6.89 -14.60 -56.23
CA PHE A 4 5.59 -14.83 -55.59
C PHE A 4 5.21 -13.57 -54.81
N SER A 5 3.99 -13.06 -55.00
CA SER A 5 3.53 -11.88 -54.28
C SER A 5 3.23 -12.24 -52.81
N LEU A 6 3.35 -11.27 -51.90
CA LEU A 6 2.97 -11.42 -50.48
C LEU A 6 1.52 -11.92 -50.31
N LEU A 7 0.65 -11.60 -51.26
CA LEU A 7 -0.74 -12.08 -51.30
C LEU A 7 -0.83 -13.58 -51.61
N ASP A 8 -0.01 -14.08 -52.53
CA ASP A 8 0.04 -15.50 -52.89
C ASP A 8 0.59 -16.35 -51.73
N GLN A 9 1.58 -15.84 -51.00
CA GLN A 9 2.12 -16.49 -49.80
C GLN A 9 1.07 -16.58 -48.69
N ARG A 10 0.29 -15.51 -48.48
CA ARG A 10 -0.77 -15.48 -47.48
C ARG A 10 -1.91 -16.44 -47.81
N ARG A 11 -2.28 -16.54 -49.10
CA ARG A 11 -3.31 -17.47 -49.56
C ARG A 11 -2.86 -18.93 -49.39
N LEU A 12 -1.63 -19.25 -49.77
CA LEU A 12 -1.08 -20.60 -49.58
C LEU A 12 -1.04 -21.00 -48.09
N PHE A 13 -0.69 -20.05 -47.21
CA PHE A 13 -0.71 -20.27 -45.76
C PHE A 13 -2.11 -20.55 -45.23
N LEU A 14 -3.13 -19.82 -45.70
CA LEU A 14 -4.52 -20.04 -45.30
C LEU A 14 -5.05 -21.40 -45.79
N GLU A 15 -4.73 -21.79 -47.03
CA GLU A 15 -5.10 -23.10 -47.59
C GLU A 15 -4.44 -24.26 -46.80
N LEU A 16 -3.17 -24.10 -46.40
CA LEU A 16 -2.46 -25.06 -45.54
C LEU A 16 -3.04 -25.12 -44.12
N ALA A 17 -3.39 -23.97 -43.54
CA ALA A 17 -4.02 -23.89 -42.23
C ALA A 17 -5.40 -24.56 -42.24
N GLU A 18 -6.19 -24.34 -43.28
CA GLU A 18 -7.52 -24.96 -43.45
C GLU A 18 -7.42 -26.48 -43.61
N GLN A 19 -6.47 -26.97 -44.42
CA GLN A 19 -6.19 -28.41 -44.53
C GLN A 19 -5.74 -29.03 -43.19
N CYS A 20 -4.91 -28.31 -42.43
CA CYS A 20 -4.51 -28.77 -41.11
C CYS A 20 -5.69 -28.78 -40.13
N LEU A 21 -6.58 -27.78 -40.16
CA LEU A 21 -7.79 -27.76 -39.32
C LEU A 21 -8.77 -28.89 -39.67
N VAL A 22 -8.91 -29.23 -40.95
CA VAL A 22 -9.72 -30.38 -41.39
C VAL A 22 -9.08 -31.69 -40.89
N SER A 23 -7.77 -31.86 -41.03
CA SER A 23 -7.06 -33.05 -40.55
C SER A 23 -7.09 -33.17 -39.01
N LEU A 24 -7.03 -32.04 -38.30
CA LEU A 24 -7.23 -31.98 -36.85
C LEU A 24 -8.66 -32.38 -36.43
N ARG A 25 -9.66 -31.98 -37.20
CA ARG A 25 -11.07 -32.35 -36.97
C ARG A 25 -11.30 -33.85 -37.20
N ASP A 26 -10.68 -34.41 -38.22
CA ASP A 26 -10.79 -35.83 -38.54
C ASP A 26 -10.05 -36.71 -37.52
N THR A 27 -8.91 -36.22 -37.01
CA THR A 27 -8.19 -36.90 -35.92
C THR A 27 -8.88 -36.78 -34.56
N ASN A 28 -9.66 -35.71 -34.30
CA ASN A 28 -10.53 -35.62 -33.11
C ASN A 28 -11.67 -36.65 -33.11
N ASN A 29 -12.11 -37.08 -34.29
CA ASN A 29 -13.15 -38.11 -34.44
C ASN A 29 -12.60 -39.54 -34.40
N ALA A 30 -11.31 -39.71 -34.70
CA ALA A 30 -10.59 -40.96 -34.49
C ALA A 30 -10.05 -41.02 -33.05
N LYS A 31 -9.96 -42.21 -32.46
CA LYS A 31 -9.30 -42.44 -31.14
C LYS A 31 -7.78 -42.23 -31.25
N SER A 32 -7.33 -41.04 -31.62
CA SER A 32 -5.92 -40.68 -31.76
C SER A 32 -5.30 -40.53 -30.36
N THR A 33 -4.21 -41.26 -30.13
CA THR A 33 -3.40 -41.19 -28.90
C THR A 33 -2.32 -40.10 -28.93
N GLN A 34 -2.16 -39.38 -30.06
CA GLN A 34 -1.17 -38.31 -30.17
C GLN A 34 -1.79 -36.92 -29.95
N PRO A 35 -1.11 -36.00 -29.23
CA PRO A 35 -1.61 -34.65 -29.02
C PRO A 35 -1.70 -33.91 -30.36
N HIS A 36 -2.91 -33.49 -30.72
CA HIS A 36 -3.25 -32.79 -31.97
C HIS A 36 -2.30 -31.64 -32.32
N LEU A 37 -1.85 -30.86 -31.32
CA LEU A 37 -0.93 -29.74 -31.54
C LEU A 37 0.47 -30.20 -32.01
N LEU A 38 0.99 -31.32 -31.51
CA LEU A 38 2.32 -31.82 -31.89
C LEU A 38 2.36 -32.38 -33.32
N GLY A 39 1.20 -32.78 -33.87
CA GLY A 39 1.05 -33.28 -35.23
C GLY A 39 1.08 -32.19 -36.31
N LEU A 40 1.05 -30.91 -35.92
CA LEU A 40 1.10 -29.81 -36.88
C LEU A 40 2.50 -29.67 -37.52
N PRO A 41 2.55 -29.23 -38.80
CA PRO A 41 3.77 -28.76 -39.45
C PRO A 41 4.51 -27.70 -38.64
N LEU A 42 5.84 -27.66 -38.79
CA LEU A 42 6.71 -26.79 -38.01
C LEU A 42 6.37 -25.30 -38.21
N GLU A 43 5.98 -24.93 -39.42
CA GLU A 43 5.61 -23.57 -39.84
C GLU A 43 4.36 -23.09 -39.11
N LEU A 44 3.35 -23.95 -38.96
CA LEU A 44 2.13 -23.63 -38.22
C LEU A 44 2.39 -23.56 -36.72
N LEU A 45 3.22 -24.46 -36.18
CA LEU A 45 3.62 -24.40 -34.78
C LEU A 45 4.41 -23.12 -34.48
N TRP A 46 5.30 -22.72 -35.38
CA TRP A 46 6.06 -21.48 -35.26
C TRP A 46 5.13 -20.27 -35.23
N GLU A 47 4.17 -20.20 -36.17
CA GLU A 47 3.19 -19.11 -36.21
C GLU A 47 2.35 -19.07 -34.92
N VAL A 48 1.86 -20.23 -34.45
CA VAL A 48 1.14 -20.32 -33.16
C VAL A 48 2.00 -19.77 -32.02
N THR A 49 3.26 -20.22 -31.90
CA THR A 49 4.14 -19.76 -30.81
C THR A 49 4.42 -18.26 -30.87
N ARG A 50 4.49 -17.68 -32.08
CA ARG A 50 4.76 -16.26 -32.29
C ARG A 50 3.59 -15.35 -31.89
N HIS A 51 2.36 -15.86 -31.95
CA HIS A 51 1.16 -15.12 -31.52
C HIS A 51 0.85 -15.27 -30.03
N LEU A 52 1.58 -16.12 -29.31
CA LEU A 52 1.42 -16.24 -27.86
C LEU A 52 2.09 -15.07 -27.13
N PRO A 53 1.51 -14.61 -26.01
CA PRO A 53 2.22 -13.74 -25.08
C PRO A 53 3.57 -14.37 -24.68
N PRO A 54 4.63 -13.57 -24.46
CA PRO A 54 5.97 -14.09 -24.16
C PRO A 54 6.00 -15.11 -23.01
N ALA A 55 5.24 -14.87 -21.93
CA ALA A 55 5.14 -15.78 -20.80
C ALA A 55 4.54 -17.14 -21.19
N SER A 56 3.43 -17.12 -21.93
CA SER A 56 2.77 -18.34 -22.43
C SER A 56 3.63 -19.11 -23.42
N ALA A 57 4.33 -18.40 -24.31
CA ALA A 57 5.29 -19.02 -25.24
C ALA A 57 6.44 -19.71 -24.49
N LYS A 58 6.95 -19.08 -23.43
CA LYS A 58 7.98 -19.66 -22.58
C LYS A 58 7.48 -20.88 -21.81
N MET A 59 6.26 -20.84 -21.30
CA MET A 59 5.63 -22.01 -20.67
C MET A 59 5.42 -23.16 -21.64
N LEU A 60 4.99 -22.86 -22.88
CA LEU A 60 4.87 -23.86 -23.93
C LEU A 60 6.22 -24.53 -24.21
N ALA A 61 7.31 -23.77 -24.21
CA ALA A 61 8.67 -24.30 -24.36
C ALA A 61 9.06 -25.30 -23.26
N TYR A 62 8.52 -25.17 -22.04
CA TYR A 62 8.76 -26.11 -20.95
C TYR A 62 7.93 -27.41 -21.03
N THR A 63 6.93 -27.49 -21.92
CA THR A 63 6.07 -28.68 -22.02
C THR A 63 6.73 -29.85 -22.74
N CYS A 64 7.52 -29.61 -23.79
CA CYS A 64 8.23 -30.67 -24.50
C CYS A 64 9.43 -30.17 -25.32
N HIS A 65 10.31 -31.10 -25.69
CA HIS A 65 11.52 -30.82 -26.46
C HIS A 65 11.24 -30.15 -27.82
N LYS A 66 10.14 -30.50 -28.51
CA LYS A 66 9.79 -29.89 -29.81
C LYS A 66 9.50 -28.39 -29.67
N PHE A 67 8.71 -28.01 -28.65
CA PHE A 67 8.44 -26.60 -28.37
C PHE A 67 9.65 -25.87 -27.81
N TYR A 68 10.46 -26.54 -26.98
CA TYR A 68 11.72 -25.98 -26.50
C TYR A 68 12.58 -25.46 -27.66
N HIS A 69 12.91 -26.30 -28.64
CA HIS A 69 13.76 -25.89 -29.78
C HIS A 69 13.10 -24.86 -30.71
N LEU A 70 11.78 -24.98 -30.92
CA LEU A 70 11.02 -24.01 -31.71
C LEU A 70 11.11 -22.60 -31.10
N SER A 71 10.88 -22.51 -29.80
CA SER A 71 10.80 -21.24 -29.09
C SER A 71 12.17 -20.69 -28.73
N ASP A 72 13.18 -21.54 -28.53
CA ASP A 72 14.56 -21.17 -28.19
C ASP A 72 15.17 -20.18 -29.19
N THR A 73 14.84 -20.30 -30.47
CA THR A 73 15.37 -19.42 -31.53
C THR A 73 14.94 -17.96 -31.40
N TRP A 74 13.71 -17.69 -30.95
CA TRP A 74 13.19 -16.32 -30.87
C TRP A 74 13.06 -15.82 -29.43
N LEU A 75 12.73 -16.69 -28.46
CA LEU A 75 12.68 -16.32 -27.04
C LEU A 75 14.06 -15.94 -26.47
N LYS A 76 15.16 -16.54 -26.97
CA LYS A 76 16.52 -16.12 -26.57
C LYS A 76 16.81 -14.66 -26.88
N ASN A 77 16.18 -14.12 -27.92
CA ASN A 77 16.38 -12.75 -28.37
C ASN A 77 15.42 -11.76 -27.69
N ILE A 78 14.43 -12.24 -26.94
CA ILE A 78 13.48 -11.39 -26.22
C ILE A 78 13.99 -11.08 -24.82
N LYS A 79 14.14 -9.80 -24.53
CA LYS A 79 14.36 -9.31 -23.18
C LYS A 79 13.01 -9.23 -22.47
N PHE A 80 12.77 -10.18 -21.57
CA PHE A 80 11.56 -10.15 -20.74
C PHE A 80 11.57 -8.93 -19.81
N PHE A 81 10.52 -8.10 -19.91
CA PHE A 81 10.21 -7.04 -18.95
C PHE A 81 9.80 -7.65 -17.59
N PRO A 82 9.88 -6.90 -16.49
CA PRO A 82 9.51 -7.39 -15.15
C PRO A 82 8.10 -8.01 -15.10
N VAL A 83 7.13 -7.41 -15.79
CA VAL A 83 5.75 -7.92 -15.86
C VAL A 83 5.68 -9.30 -16.52
N GLU A 84 6.39 -9.50 -17.63
CA GLU A 84 6.37 -10.78 -18.36
C GLU A 84 7.10 -11.89 -17.58
N ARG A 85 8.14 -11.52 -16.80
CA ARG A 85 8.78 -12.45 -15.86
C ARG A 85 7.83 -12.87 -14.76
N PHE A 86 7.09 -11.91 -14.20
CA PHE A 86 6.07 -12.17 -13.20
C PHE A 86 4.94 -13.06 -13.74
N GLU A 87 4.47 -12.82 -14.96
CA GLU A 87 3.47 -13.70 -15.59
C GLU A 87 3.99 -15.13 -15.75
N THR A 88 5.26 -15.29 -16.13
CA THR A 88 5.89 -16.62 -16.19
C THR A 88 5.90 -17.28 -14.81
N LEU A 89 6.28 -16.55 -13.75
CA LEU A 89 6.24 -17.06 -12.37
C LEU A 89 4.83 -17.51 -11.96
N CYS A 90 3.81 -16.72 -12.28
CA CYS A 90 2.42 -17.07 -12.00
C CYS A 90 1.99 -18.38 -12.68
N LEU A 91 2.42 -18.59 -13.92
CA LEU A 91 2.12 -19.83 -14.65
C LEU A 91 2.90 -21.03 -14.07
N LEU A 92 4.15 -20.83 -13.67
CA LEU A 92 4.95 -21.86 -12.99
C LEU A 92 4.35 -22.26 -11.63
N GLU A 93 3.84 -21.31 -10.86
CA GLU A 93 3.13 -21.58 -9.59
C GLU A 93 1.84 -22.37 -9.86
N ARG A 94 1.01 -21.89 -10.80
CA ARG A 94 -0.26 -22.54 -11.17
C ARG A 94 -0.07 -24.00 -11.55
N ASP A 95 0.99 -24.30 -12.30
CA ASP A 95 1.33 -25.64 -12.75
C ASP A 95 2.13 -26.45 -11.70
N GLN A 96 2.28 -25.90 -10.48
CA GLN A 96 2.96 -26.51 -9.33
C GLN A 96 4.42 -26.90 -9.61
N ILE A 97 5.07 -26.21 -10.54
CA ILE A 97 6.48 -26.40 -10.89
C ILE A 97 7.39 -25.78 -9.82
N ILE A 98 6.95 -24.66 -9.24
CA ILE A 98 7.59 -24.00 -8.10
C ILE A 98 6.75 -24.19 -6.84
N ARG A 99 7.40 -24.14 -5.67
CA ARG A 99 6.77 -24.24 -4.34
C ARG A 99 6.59 -22.88 -3.64
N THR A 100 7.05 -21.81 -4.28
CA THR A 100 6.90 -20.44 -3.81
C THR A 100 5.68 -19.79 -4.46
N PHE A 101 5.22 -18.69 -3.88
CA PHE A 101 4.01 -18.00 -4.28
C PHE A 101 4.36 -16.67 -4.93
N ALA A 102 3.83 -16.42 -6.12
CA ALA A 102 3.99 -15.18 -6.85
C ALA A 102 3.25 -14.02 -6.14
N CYS A 103 3.88 -12.85 -6.15
CA CYS A 103 3.36 -11.61 -5.58
C CYS A 103 3.27 -10.53 -6.66
N ARG A 104 2.05 -10.04 -6.88
CA ARG A 104 1.75 -8.96 -7.83
C ARG A 104 2.42 -7.65 -7.46
N GLY A 105 2.45 -7.30 -6.17
CA GLY A 105 3.05 -6.05 -5.70
C GLY A 105 4.58 -6.02 -5.84
N CYS A 106 5.24 -7.15 -5.63
CA CYS A 106 6.70 -7.25 -5.77
C CYS A 106 7.17 -7.61 -7.18
N LEU A 107 6.29 -8.21 -8.00
CA LEU A 107 6.62 -8.83 -9.29
C LEU A 107 7.66 -9.97 -9.17
N THR A 108 7.67 -10.63 -8.01
CA THR A 108 8.57 -11.74 -7.65
C THR A 108 7.82 -12.78 -6.84
N ASP A 109 8.47 -13.89 -6.50
CA ASP A 109 7.94 -14.92 -5.61
C ASP A 109 8.42 -14.76 -4.16
N HIS A 110 7.64 -15.28 -3.23
CA HIS A 110 7.90 -15.29 -1.79
C HIS A 110 7.47 -16.63 -1.16
N PRO A 111 7.98 -16.97 0.04
CA PRO A 111 7.42 -18.06 0.81
C PRO A 111 5.98 -17.76 1.27
N GLU A 112 5.23 -18.81 1.57
CA GLU A 112 3.84 -18.74 2.04
C GLU A 112 3.65 -17.78 3.24
N THR A 113 4.65 -17.73 4.12
CA THR A 113 4.67 -16.90 5.32
C THR A 113 4.54 -15.40 5.02
N MET A 114 4.84 -14.94 3.81
CA MET A 114 4.74 -13.53 3.43
C MET A 114 3.34 -13.11 2.97
N PHE A 115 2.37 -14.03 2.95
CA PHE A 115 1.03 -13.74 2.46
C PHE A 115 0.00 -13.91 3.57
N PRO A 116 -0.97 -13.00 3.70
CA PRO A 116 -2.17 -13.26 4.50
C PRO A 116 -2.94 -14.49 3.99
N PRO A 117 -3.69 -15.22 4.85
CA PRO A 117 -4.49 -16.38 4.46
C PRO A 117 -5.48 -16.10 3.32
N ASP A 118 -6.11 -14.92 3.32
CA ASP A 118 -7.06 -14.54 2.28
C ASP A 118 -6.38 -14.31 0.93
N GLU A 119 -5.15 -13.80 0.93
CA GLU A 119 -4.32 -13.63 -0.27
C GLU A 119 -3.87 -14.98 -0.84
N LEU A 120 -3.54 -15.96 0.01
CA LEU A 120 -3.16 -17.30 -0.44
C LEU A 120 -4.28 -18.01 -1.23
N ARG A 121 -5.55 -17.72 -0.92
CA ARG A 121 -6.71 -18.25 -1.65
C ARG A 121 -6.91 -17.59 -3.04
N GLN A 122 -6.27 -16.44 -3.29
CA GLN A 122 -6.36 -15.76 -4.57
C GLN A 122 -5.49 -16.42 -5.65
N GLN A 123 -5.81 -16.11 -6.91
CA GLN A 123 -4.99 -16.53 -8.05
C GLN A 123 -3.61 -15.84 -8.03
N PRO A 124 -2.55 -16.49 -8.54
CA PRO A 124 -1.18 -15.95 -8.51
C PRO A 124 -1.05 -14.53 -9.07
N PHE A 125 -1.82 -14.20 -10.11
CA PHE A 125 -1.78 -12.90 -10.78
C PHE A 125 -2.32 -11.74 -9.94
N LEU A 126 -3.18 -12.02 -8.96
CA LEU A 126 -3.89 -11.03 -8.16
C LEU A 126 -3.36 -10.91 -6.73
N ARG A 127 -2.48 -11.82 -6.31
CA ARG A 127 -2.04 -11.95 -4.92
C ARG A 127 -1.04 -10.89 -4.48
N TRP A 128 -1.18 -10.36 -3.27
CA TRP A 128 -0.29 -9.38 -2.66
C TRP A 128 0.34 -9.93 -1.39
N CYS A 129 1.65 -9.74 -1.21
CA CYS A 129 2.30 -10.06 0.06
C CYS A 129 2.04 -8.96 1.09
N VAL A 130 2.24 -9.30 2.37
CA VAL A 130 2.07 -8.40 3.53
C VAL A 130 2.83 -7.07 3.37
N SER A 131 3.97 -7.09 2.66
CA SER A 131 4.77 -5.88 2.44
C SER A 131 4.14 -4.91 1.45
N THR A 132 3.35 -5.40 0.50
CA THR A 132 2.85 -4.60 -0.63
C THR A 132 1.35 -4.42 -0.65
N ILE A 133 0.61 -5.19 0.15
CA ILE A 133 -0.83 -5.02 0.27
C ILE A 133 -1.14 -3.66 0.92
N PRO A 134 -1.99 -2.81 0.31
CA PRO A 134 -2.30 -1.47 0.83
C PRO A 134 -3.37 -1.56 1.92
N ILE A 135 -2.95 -1.86 3.16
CA ILE A 135 -3.84 -2.17 4.30
C ILE A 135 -3.89 -1.09 5.37
N PHE A 136 -3.01 -0.09 5.31
CA PHE A 136 -3.01 1.00 6.28
C PHE A 136 -3.87 2.15 5.74
N PRO A 137 -5.08 2.40 6.28
CA PRO A 137 -5.90 3.52 5.83
C PRO A 137 -5.29 4.84 6.32
N LEU A 138 -4.85 5.67 5.37
CA LEU A 138 -4.43 7.03 5.66
C LEU A 138 -5.63 7.99 5.54
N CYS A 139 -6.34 7.94 4.42
CA CYS A 139 -7.58 8.68 4.16
C CYS A 139 -8.52 7.85 3.26
N PRO A 140 -9.78 8.26 3.03
CA PRO A 140 -10.74 7.48 2.23
C PRO A 140 -10.25 7.10 0.83
N ASN A 141 -9.37 7.91 0.24
CA ASN A 141 -8.84 7.71 -1.11
C ASN A 141 -7.40 7.19 -1.13
N HIS A 142 -6.76 7.01 0.04
CA HIS A 142 -5.34 6.67 0.12
C HIS A 142 -5.09 5.67 1.24
N SER A 143 -4.59 4.49 0.86
CA SER A 143 -4.09 3.48 1.77
C SER A 143 -2.63 3.19 1.45
N LEU A 144 -1.85 2.93 2.49
CA LEU A 144 -0.43 2.69 2.40
C LEU A 144 -0.14 1.20 2.57
N SER A 145 0.79 0.68 1.77
CA SER A 145 1.45 -0.59 2.08
C SER A 145 2.64 -0.36 2.99
N PHE A 146 3.13 -1.44 3.61
CA PHE A 146 4.36 -1.38 4.40
C PHE A 146 5.55 -0.91 3.56
N ARG A 147 5.64 -1.33 2.29
CA ARG A 147 6.67 -0.90 1.34
C ARG A 147 6.59 0.60 1.08
N ASP A 148 5.39 1.15 0.92
CA ASP A 148 5.21 2.60 0.71
C ASP A 148 5.66 3.38 1.94
N ALA A 149 5.31 2.90 3.13
CA ALA A 149 5.77 3.48 4.40
C ALA A 149 7.30 3.42 4.53
N GLN A 150 7.90 2.27 4.25
CA GLN A 150 9.35 2.07 4.30
C GLN A 150 10.10 2.97 3.32
N GLN A 151 9.59 3.08 2.08
CA GLN A 151 10.16 3.96 1.06
C GLN A 151 10.04 5.43 1.45
N THR A 152 8.90 5.83 2.01
CA THR A 152 8.67 7.19 2.51
C THR A 152 9.62 7.54 3.66
N ASN A 153 9.77 6.65 4.64
CA ASN A 153 10.74 6.79 5.74
C ASN A 153 12.16 7.01 5.20
N LYS A 154 12.58 6.18 4.23
CA LYS A 154 13.91 6.30 3.60
C LYS A 154 14.08 7.63 2.87
N MET A 155 13.08 8.08 2.11
CA MET A 155 13.14 9.36 1.39
C MET A 155 13.26 10.54 2.35
N LEU A 156 12.44 10.58 3.40
CA LEU A 156 12.45 11.67 4.38
C LEU A 156 13.78 11.76 5.14
N ARG A 157 14.37 10.60 5.50
CA ARG A 157 15.68 10.55 6.15
C ARG A 157 16.83 10.96 5.23
N GLN A 158 16.66 10.89 3.91
CA GLN A 158 17.67 11.30 2.92
C GLN A 158 17.56 12.78 2.52
N SER A 159 16.39 13.42 2.67
CA SER A 159 16.14 14.82 2.31
C SER A 159 16.64 15.82 3.37
N LEU A 160 17.91 15.73 3.74
CA LEU A 160 18.55 16.38 4.91
C LEU A 160 18.81 17.92 4.89
N PRO A 161 18.31 18.81 4.00
CA PRO A 161 18.51 20.26 4.24
C PRO A 161 17.74 20.82 5.46
N TYR A 162 16.72 20.12 5.97
CA TYR A 162 15.88 20.60 7.08
C TYR A 162 16.44 20.29 8.48
N SER A 163 17.60 19.64 8.57
CA SER A 163 18.07 18.95 9.78
C SER A 163 18.96 19.79 10.71
N ASN A 164 18.49 20.95 11.14
CA ASN A 164 19.14 21.60 12.30
C ASN A 164 18.45 21.31 13.62
N HIS A 165 17.18 20.86 13.67
CA HIS A 165 16.51 20.49 14.95
C HIS A 165 15.45 19.38 14.78
N GLY A 166 15.51 18.36 15.65
CA GLY A 166 14.39 17.48 16.04
C GLY A 166 13.86 16.45 15.03
N TRP A 167 13.09 16.90 14.04
CA TRP A 167 12.15 16.05 13.28
C TRP A 167 11.84 16.60 11.88
N THR A 168 11.32 15.78 10.96
CA THR A 168 10.96 16.20 9.59
C THR A 168 9.58 15.69 9.19
N SER A 169 8.77 16.54 8.53
CA SER A 169 7.42 16.18 8.08
C SER A 169 7.15 16.44 6.60
N ARG A 170 6.26 15.64 5.99
CA ARG A 170 5.74 15.86 4.62
C ARG A 170 4.25 15.56 4.57
N GLU A 171 3.48 16.41 3.91
CA GLU A 171 2.05 16.16 3.64
C GLU A 171 1.85 14.80 2.98
N ALA A 172 0.91 14.03 3.56
CA ALA A 172 0.64 12.66 3.18
C ALA A 172 -0.61 12.53 2.29
N CYS A 173 -1.48 13.54 2.25
CA CYS A 173 -2.72 13.58 1.46
C CYS A 173 -2.84 14.90 0.69
N CYS A 174 -3.44 14.86 -0.51
CA CYS A 174 -3.46 16.02 -1.42
C CYS A 174 -4.62 17.01 -1.21
N PHE A 175 -5.56 16.79 -0.29
CA PHE A 175 -6.65 17.73 -0.03
C PHE A 175 -7.10 17.67 1.43
N PRO A 176 -7.21 18.82 2.13
CA PRO A 176 -7.90 18.88 3.41
C PRO A 176 -9.35 18.42 3.18
N ARG A 177 -9.79 17.44 3.96
CA ARG A 177 -11.18 17.01 3.91
C ARG A 177 -12.00 18.02 4.68
N ASP A 178 -12.74 18.89 3.98
CA ASP A 178 -13.92 19.49 4.60
C ASP A 178 -14.92 18.35 4.78
N THR A 179 -15.11 17.95 6.04
CA THR A 179 -16.05 16.90 6.43
C THR A 179 -17.52 17.32 6.19
N GLY A 180 -17.76 18.56 5.75
CA GLY A 180 -19.09 19.16 5.63
C GLY A 180 -19.65 19.62 6.99
N SER A 181 -18.88 19.40 8.06
CA SER A 181 -19.19 19.72 9.46
C SER A 181 -18.19 20.69 10.08
N GLY A 182 -17.26 21.25 9.30
CA GLY A 182 -16.29 22.26 9.75
C GLY A 182 -14.98 21.69 10.35
N VAL A 183 -14.86 20.37 10.50
CA VAL A 183 -13.61 19.72 10.95
C VAL A 183 -12.70 19.44 9.76
N VAL A 184 -11.47 19.98 9.78
CA VAL A 184 -10.45 19.77 8.75
C VAL A 184 -9.38 18.81 9.26
N ILE A 185 -9.06 17.78 8.47
CA ILE A 185 -8.07 16.76 8.84
C ILE A 185 -6.91 16.77 7.86
N ASP A 186 -5.70 16.97 8.40
CA ASP A 186 -4.45 16.90 7.66
C ASP A 186 -3.57 15.76 8.19
N HIS A 187 -2.88 15.08 7.26
CA HIS A 187 -1.96 14.00 7.60
C HIS A 187 -0.55 14.35 7.13
N HIS A 188 0.41 14.17 8.03
CA HIS A 188 1.82 14.37 7.76
C HIS A 188 2.60 13.10 8.11
N PHE A 189 3.44 12.65 7.19
CA PHE A 189 4.49 11.69 7.52
C PHE A 189 5.54 12.38 8.36
N VAL A 190 5.97 11.76 9.45
CA VAL A 190 6.91 12.35 10.41
C VAL A 190 8.03 11.36 10.72
N VAL A 191 9.28 11.84 10.71
CA VAL A 191 10.45 11.05 11.12
C VAL A 191 11.26 11.80 12.17
N SER A 192 11.70 11.10 13.20
CA SER A 192 12.64 11.62 14.20
C SER A 192 14.08 11.44 13.74
N ARG A 193 14.93 12.42 14.03
CA ARG A 193 16.38 12.26 13.83
C ARG A 193 16.97 11.24 14.80
N ASP A 194 16.55 11.31 16.06
CA ASP A 194 17.18 10.61 17.18
C ASP A 194 16.54 9.23 17.43
N ARG A 195 15.35 8.98 16.89
CA ARG A 195 14.67 7.70 16.99
C ARG A 195 14.54 7.02 15.63
N PRO A 196 14.85 5.72 15.52
CA PRO A 196 14.55 4.94 14.32
C PRO A 196 13.03 4.82 14.15
N GLY A 197 12.58 4.68 12.90
CA GLY A 197 11.17 4.52 12.57
C GLY A 197 10.46 5.73 11.98
N MET A 198 9.17 5.59 11.79
CA MET A 198 8.30 6.60 11.17
C MET A 198 7.00 6.70 11.94
N GLY A 199 6.44 7.90 11.97
CA GLY A 199 5.09 8.13 12.45
C GLY A 199 4.22 8.85 11.44
N ILE A 200 2.93 8.88 11.72
CA ILE A 200 1.97 9.74 11.06
C ILE A 200 1.40 10.69 12.10
N LEU A 201 1.60 11.98 11.86
CA LEU A 201 0.90 13.04 12.59
C LEU A 201 -0.38 13.38 11.83
N THR A 202 -1.50 13.24 12.51
CA THR A 202 -2.80 13.70 12.06
C THR A 202 -3.14 14.96 12.84
N ILE A 203 -3.37 16.07 12.12
CA ILE A 203 -3.84 17.33 12.69
C ILE A 203 -5.35 17.39 12.43
N VAL A 204 -6.14 17.46 13.49
CA VAL A 204 -7.59 17.60 13.40
C VAL A 204 -7.94 19.01 13.86
N ASN A 205 -8.27 19.90 12.92
CA ASN A 205 -8.79 21.23 13.24
C ASN A 205 -10.25 21.08 13.67
N ILE A 206 -10.54 21.39 14.94
CA ILE A 206 -11.87 21.25 15.53
C ILE A 206 -12.71 22.49 15.26
N CYS A 207 -12.13 23.67 15.46
CA CYS A 207 -12.78 24.94 15.16
C CYS A 207 -11.77 26.07 15.03
N ASP A 208 -12.10 27.03 14.18
CA ASP A 208 -11.40 28.31 14.13
C ASP A 208 -11.87 29.20 15.29
N VAL A 209 -10.93 29.92 15.91
CA VAL A 209 -11.16 30.77 17.09
C VAL A 209 -10.88 32.20 16.67
N MET A 210 -11.94 33.02 16.62
CA MET A 210 -11.84 34.41 16.18
C MET A 210 -11.17 35.29 17.25
N GLU A 211 -10.54 36.38 16.83
CA GLU A 211 -9.89 37.31 17.76
C GLU A 211 -10.89 37.87 18.79
N GLY A 212 -10.63 37.63 20.07
CA GLY A 212 -11.49 38.06 21.18
C GLY A 212 -12.60 37.07 21.57
N GLU A 213 -12.85 36.04 20.77
CA GLU A 213 -13.60 34.87 21.19
C GLU A 213 -12.66 33.96 22.01
N GLY A 214 -12.99 33.75 23.29
CA GLY A 214 -12.23 32.81 24.11
C GLY A 214 -12.38 31.37 23.58
N LEU A 215 -11.45 30.50 23.94
CA LEU A 215 -11.55 29.07 23.60
C LEU A 215 -12.91 28.48 24.05
N PRO A 216 -13.48 27.52 23.29
CA PRO A 216 -14.77 26.91 23.60
C PRO A 216 -14.80 26.24 24.97
N ASP A 217 -15.97 26.01 25.54
CA ASP A 217 -16.09 25.24 26.78
C ASP A 217 -16.04 23.75 26.52
N ARG A 218 -15.82 22.99 27.59
CA ARG A 218 -15.71 21.54 27.51
C ARG A 218 -17.00 20.89 26.96
N ASN A 219 -18.16 21.43 27.32
CA ASN A 219 -19.46 20.92 26.85
C ASN A 219 -19.60 21.09 25.33
N HIS A 220 -19.21 22.24 24.80
CA HIS A 220 -19.22 22.50 23.37
C HIS A 220 -18.28 21.56 22.61
N ILE A 221 -17.11 21.28 23.17
CA ILE A 221 -16.17 20.30 22.60
C ILE A 221 -16.77 18.90 22.62
N GLU A 222 -17.36 18.48 23.75
CA GLU A 222 -18.01 17.17 23.85
C GLU A 222 -19.14 17.00 22.81
N GLU A 223 -19.96 18.03 22.61
CA GLU A 223 -20.99 18.03 21.56
C GLU A 223 -20.39 17.96 20.15
N CYS A 224 -19.33 18.74 19.88
CA CYS A 224 -18.63 18.74 18.59
C CYS A 224 -18.03 17.35 18.29
N LEU A 225 -17.30 16.76 19.24
CA LEU A 225 -16.68 15.45 19.07
C LEU A 225 -17.73 14.33 18.98
N ALA A 226 -18.84 14.42 19.71
CA ALA A 226 -19.92 13.44 19.67
C ALA A 226 -20.51 13.27 18.25
N SER A 227 -20.51 14.33 17.44
CA SER A 227 -20.98 14.30 16.06
C SER A 227 -20.02 13.58 15.08
N HIS A 228 -18.79 13.26 15.51
CA HIS A 228 -17.71 12.71 14.69
C HIS A 228 -17.26 11.31 15.15
N SER A 229 -18.20 10.42 15.43
CA SER A 229 -17.92 9.03 15.88
C SER A 229 -17.21 8.15 14.83
N ASP A 230 -17.20 8.57 13.57
CA ASP A 230 -16.53 7.90 12.45
C ASP A 230 -15.03 8.22 12.36
N ILE A 231 -14.59 9.33 12.95
CA ILE A 231 -13.18 9.74 12.95
C ILE A 231 -12.44 8.97 14.06
N ARG A 232 -11.28 8.44 13.71
CA ARG A 232 -10.43 7.64 14.60
C ARG A 232 -9.01 8.22 14.65
N ILE A 233 -8.44 8.32 15.85
CA ILE A 233 -7.02 8.70 16.07
C ILE A 233 -6.13 7.55 15.61
N CYS A 234 -6.46 6.34 16.07
CA CYS A 234 -5.92 5.07 15.63
C CYS A 234 -7.07 4.04 15.57
N PRO A 235 -6.88 2.82 15.05
CA PRO A 235 -7.97 1.82 14.98
C PRO A 235 -8.66 1.53 16.32
N HIS A 236 -7.99 1.79 17.45
CA HIS A 236 -8.45 1.48 18.80
C HIS A 236 -9.02 2.69 19.56
N LEU A 237 -8.67 3.92 19.14
CA LEU A 237 -9.02 5.16 19.85
C LEU A 237 -9.91 6.06 18.97
N PRO A 238 -11.22 6.14 19.23
CA PRO A 238 -12.09 7.08 18.52
C PRO A 238 -11.83 8.52 18.94
N LEU A 239 -12.17 9.45 18.05
CA LEU A 239 -12.04 10.89 18.30
C LEU A 239 -12.93 11.35 19.47
N ASN A 240 -14.09 10.72 19.66
CA ASN A 240 -15.04 11.05 20.72
C ASN A 240 -14.80 10.29 22.04
N ASP A 241 -13.61 9.71 22.23
CA ASP A 241 -13.25 9.04 23.49
C ASP A 241 -13.26 10.08 24.64
N PRO A 242 -13.98 9.82 25.75
CA PRO A 242 -14.06 10.76 26.88
C PRO A 242 -12.71 11.15 27.47
N ARG A 243 -11.70 10.28 27.38
CA ARG A 243 -10.35 10.59 27.87
C ARG A 243 -9.73 11.79 27.12
N ILE A 244 -10.12 12.00 25.85
CA ILE A 244 -9.65 13.13 25.04
C ILE A 244 -10.25 14.43 25.55
N THR A 245 -11.53 14.45 25.95
CA THR A 245 -12.15 15.66 26.50
C THR A 245 -11.75 15.90 27.96
N ASP A 246 -11.38 14.85 28.70
CA ASP A 246 -10.88 14.96 30.08
C ASP A 246 -9.56 15.72 30.19
N ILE A 247 -8.67 15.60 29.20
CA ILE A 247 -7.40 16.34 29.17
C ILE A 247 -7.55 17.76 28.62
N TYR A 248 -8.73 18.15 28.12
CA TYR A 248 -8.95 19.50 27.62
C TYR A 248 -8.95 20.51 28.78
N ASN A 249 -7.98 21.42 28.78
CA ASN A 249 -7.89 22.48 29.76
C ASN A 249 -7.67 23.84 29.08
N ARG A 250 -8.70 24.69 29.17
CA ARG A 250 -8.70 26.04 28.60
C ARG A 250 -7.55 26.89 29.14
N ASP A 251 -7.32 26.88 30.45
CA ASP A 251 -6.36 27.78 31.10
C ASP A 251 -4.92 27.44 30.74
N VAL A 252 -4.66 26.17 30.43
CA VAL A 252 -3.35 25.68 29.97
C VAL A 252 -3.12 26.06 28.50
N LEU A 253 -4.15 25.93 27.65
CA LEU A 253 -4.07 26.23 26.22
C LEU A 253 -4.07 27.73 25.90
N ASP A 254 -4.74 28.56 26.70
CA ASP A 254 -4.83 30.02 26.55
C ASP A 254 -3.65 30.78 27.21
N CYS A 255 -2.59 30.06 27.62
CA CYS A 255 -1.45 30.67 28.28
C CYS A 255 -0.70 31.62 27.33
N LYS A 256 -0.94 32.94 27.48
CA LYS A 256 -0.33 34.04 26.71
C LYS A 256 1.20 34.15 26.83
N ASP A 257 1.78 33.43 27.80
CA ASP A 257 3.23 33.39 28.04
C ASP A 257 3.93 32.24 27.28
N ALA A 258 3.18 31.38 26.57
CA ALA A 258 3.76 30.40 25.68
C ALA A 258 4.34 31.12 24.45
N GLU A 259 5.66 31.02 24.23
CA GLU A 259 6.27 31.52 22.99
C GLU A 259 5.51 30.97 21.78
N PRO A 260 5.25 31.78 20.73
CA PRO A 260 4.53 31.34 19.56
C PRO A 260 5.26 30.13 18.95
N ARG A 261 4.71 28.93 19.18
CA ARG A 261 5.27 27.67 18.70
C ARG A 261 5.18 27.71 17.18
N ASN A 262 6.33 27.94 16.54
CA ASN A 262 6.45 28.13 15.10
C ASN A 262 5.79 26.95 14.32
N TYR A 263 4.84 27.28 13.44
CA TYR A 263 4.06 26.35 12.59
C TYR A 263 4.91 25.37 11.78
N ASN A 264 6.18 25.72 11.51
CA ASN A 264 7.09 24.88 10.73
C ASN A 264 7.73 23.74 11.53
N ARG A 265 7.34 23.55 12.79
CA ARG A 265 7.95 22.56 13.71
C ARG A 265 6.92 21.64 14.34
N SER A 266 6.03 21.09 13.51
CA SER A 266 4.97 20.14 13.90
C SER A 266 5.44 18.96 14.75
N ALA A 267 6.73 18.65 14.74
CA ALA A 267 7.28 17.52 15.48
C ALA A 267 8.19 17.89 16.68
N GLU A 268 8.50 19.17 16.89
CA GLU A 268 8.98 19.64 18.21
C GLU A 268 7.83 19.74 19.23
N LEU A 269 6.58 19.86 18.74
CA LEU A 269 5.36 19.89 19.57
C LEU A 269 5.21 18.69 20.52
N PHE A 270 5.83 17.55 20.19
CA PHE A 270 5.77 16.32 20.99
C PHE A 270 6.78 16.24 22.12
N GLN A 271 7.81 17.10 22.14
CA GLN A 271 8.84 17.06 23.20
C GLN A 271 8.39 17.78 24.47
N ASP A 272 7.42 18.69 24.34
CA ASP A 272 7.00 19.59 25.42
C ASP A 272 5.66 19.21 26.08
N ALA A 273 4.95 18.20 25.56
CA ALA A 273 3.68 17.77 26.15
C ALA A 273 3.94 16.95 27.41
N GLU A 274 3.39 17.40 28.55
CA GLU A 274 3.52 16.65 29.80
C GLU A 274 2.65 15.39 29.76
N ALA A 275 3.04 14.34 30.47
CA ALA A 275 2.31 13.06 30.47
C ALA A 275 0.83 13.18 30.89
N ARG A 276 0.44 14.25 31.60
CA ARG A 276 -0.94 14.56 32.01
C ARG A 276 -1.78 15.25 30.93
N GLU A 277 -1.15 15.69 29.84
CA GLU A 277 -1.78 16.41 28.73
C GLU A 277 -1.95 15.51 27.50
N VAL A 278 -1.66 14.21 27.65
CA VAL A 278 -1.62 13.25 26.56
C VAL A 278 -2.52 12.06 26.88
N VAL A 279 -3.32 11.65 25.89
CA VAL A 279 -4.06 10.38 25.92
C VAL A 279 -3.30 9.36 25.08
N TYR A 280 -2.88 8.28 25.71
CA TYR A 280 -2.26 7.14 25.03
C TYR A 280 -3.30 6.08 24.67
N CYS A 281 -3.08 5.40 23.56
CA CYS A 281 -3.79 4.17 23.25
C CYS A 281 -3.34 3.07 24.23
N GLU A 282 -4.30 2.30 24.75
CA GLU A 282 -4.04 1.22 25.71
C GLU A 282 -3.87 -0.16 25.03
N GLU A 283 -4.16 -0.26 23.73
CA GLU A 283 -3.96 -1.49 22.97
C GLU A 283 -2.49 -1.89 22.92
N GLU A 284 -2.23 -3.20 23.06
CA GLU A 284 -0.88 -3.75 23.04
C GLU A 284 -0.16 -3.42 21.72
N ASN A 285 1.11 -3.01 21.82
CA ASN A 285 1.95 -2.59 20.69
C ASN A 285 1.47 -1.34 19.94
N CYS A 286 0.37 -0.69 20.34
CA CYS A 286 -0.10 0.54 19.74
C CYS A 286 0.42 1.76 20.50
N GLU A 287 1.56 2.30 20.09
CA GLU A 287 2.17 3.50 20.70
C GLU A 287 1.55 4.82 20.19
N SER A 288 0.25 4.78 19.88
CA SER A 288 -0.49 5.97 19.47
C SER A 288 -0.82 6.87 20.64
N PHE A 289 -0.82 8.18 20.41
CA PHE A 289 -1.25 9.14 21.41
C PHE A 289 -1.83 10.41 20.79
N THR A 290 -2.51 11.21 21.61
CA THR A 290 -3.09 12.48 21.18
C THR A 290 -3.07 13.53 22.29
N HIS A 291 -2.98 14.81 21.92
CA HIS A 291 -3.09 15.94 22.84
C HIS A 291 -3.76 17.14 22.16
N TRP A 292 -4.25 18.07 22.97
CA TRP A 292 -4.78 19.34 22.48
C TRP A 292 -3.68 20.32 22.11
N TYR A 293 -3.96 21.18 21.13
CA TYR A 293 -3.07 22.24 20.70
C TYR A 293 -3.88 23.45 20.24
N TYR A 294 -3.41 24.64 20.60
CA TYR A 294 -3.96 25.89 20.07
C TYR A 294 -2.90 26.57 19.21
N GLY A 295 -3.19 26.73 17.92
CA GLY A 295 -2.32 27.44 16.98
C GLY A 295 -2.84 28.85 16.73
N GLN A 296 -2.05 29.88 17.01
CA GLN A 296 -2.36 31.28 16.67
C GLN A 296 -2.03 31.56 15.20
N GLY A 297 -2.99 32.01 14.39
CA GLY A 297 -2.76 32.35 12.98
C GLY A 297 -1.59 33.33 12.77
N TYR A 298 -0.92 33.20 11.62
CA TYR A 298 0.21 34.06 11.25
C TYR A 298 -0.22 35.54 11.23
N PRO A 299 0.64 36.49 11.68
CA PRO A 299 0.34 37.93 11.72
C PRO A 299 0.23 38.63 10.34
N TYR A 300 0.12 37.88 9.24
CA TYR A 300 0.08 38.41 7.86
C TYR A 300 -1.23 38.14 7.10
N GLN A 301 -2.20 37.43 7.70
CA GLN A 301 -3.57 37.41 7.21
C GLN A 301 -4.39 38.34 8.11
N ASP A 302 -5.16 39.25 7.53
CA ASP A 302 -5.85 40.39 8.17
C ASP A 302 -6.98 40.01 9.17
N GLU A 303 -6.95 38.82 9.77
CA GLU A 303 -7.86 38.41 10.83
C GLU A 303 -7.07 37.59 11.86
N GLY A 304 -7.02 38.05 13.12
CA GLY A 304 -6.32 37.42 14.24
C GLY A 304 -6.93 36.09 14.69
N ASN A 305 -7.14 35.16 13.75
CA ASN A 305 -7.83 33.90 13.95
C ASN A 305 -6.83 32.82 14.38
N GLY A 306 -7.08 32.21 15.54
CA GLY A 306 -6.44 30.97 15.95
C GLY A 306 -7.23 29.75 15.50
N SER A 307 -6.70 28.55 15.75
CA SER A 307 -7.42 27.29 15.53
C SER A 307 -7.18 26.36 16.70
N LEU A 308 -8.26 25.77 17.20
CA LEU A 308 -8.20 24.72 18.20
C LEU A 308 -8.04 23.38 17.47
N GLN A 309 -6.93 22.71 17.74
CA GLN A 309 -6.52 21.51 17.05
C GLN A 309 -6.32 20.36 18.04
N LEU A 310 -6.56 19.14 17.56
CA LEU A 310 -6.16 17.92 18.22
C LEU A 310 -5.05 17.27 17.39
N LEU A 311 -3.88 17.08 18.01
CA LEU A 311 -2.75 16.42 17.36
C LEU A 311 -2.75 14.95 17.74
N ALA A 312 -2.67 14.09 16.73
CA ALA A 312 -2.74 12.65 16.89
C ALA A 312 -1.54 11.99 16.23
N PHE A 313 -0.73 11.28 17.01
CA PHE A 313 0.45 10.58 16.53
C PHE A 313 0.21 9.08 16.47
N ARG A 314 0.58 8.47 15.33
CA ARG A 314 0.63 7.02 15.14
C ARG A 314 2.07 6.61 14.89
N HIS A 315 2.65 5.80 15.77
CA HIS A 315 4.01 5.27 15.60
C HIS A 315 3.95 3.97 14.79
N LEU A 316 4.60 3.95 13.62
CA LEU A 316 4.56 2.80 12.71
C LEU A 316 5.72 1.82 12.93
N GLY A 317 6.51 2.00 13.98
CA GLY A 317 7.71 1.23 14.24
C GLY A 317 8.88 1.58 13.32
N VAL A 318 9.91 0.73 13.34
CA VAL A 318 11.18 0.94 12.60
C VAL A 318 11.01 0.71 11.09
N LEU A 319 9.98 -0.05 10.70
CA LEU A 319 9.69 -0.46 9.31
C LEU A 319 10.79 -1.35 8.70
N GLU A 320 11.31 -2.30 9.48
CA GLU A 320 12.24 -3.34 9.00
C GLU A 320 11.52 -4.64 8.60
N ASP A 321 10.54 -5.07 9.41
CA ASP A 321 9.73 -6.27 9.18
C ASP A 321 8.25 -5.89 8.99
N PRO A 322 7.57 -6.31 7.91
CA PRO A 322 6.13 -6.11 7.76
C PRO A 322 5.27 -6.82 8.81
N TRP A 323 5.84 -7.74 9.59
CA TRP A 323 5.17 -8.38 10.72
C TRP A 323 5.45 -7.70 12.08
N ASP A 324 6.13 -6.54 12.07
CA ASP A 324 6.37 -5.76 13.27
C ASP A 324 5.04 -5.44 14.00
N PRO A 325 4.92 -5.76 15.31
CA PRO A 325 3.69 -5.54 16.06
C PRO A 325 3.21 -4.08 16.05
N SER A 326 4.12 -3.11 16.04
CA SER A 326 3.79 -1.68 16.02
C SER A 326 3.16 -1.29 14.69
N TRP A 327 3.66 -1.85 13.56
CA TRP A 327 3.00 -1.68 12.27
C TRP A 327 1.64 -2.37 12.26
N LEU A 328 1.60 -3.65 12.67
CA LEU A 328 0.38 -4.46 12.61
C LEU A 328 -0.75 -3.88 13.45
N ALA A 329 -0.46 -3.29 14.61
CA ALA A 329 -1.43 -2.61 15.48
C ALA A 329 -2.26 -1.54 14.75
N HIS A 330 -1.79 -1.03 13.61
CA HIS A 330 -2.53 -0.05 12.82
C HIS A 330 -3.22 -0.62 11.58
N THR A 331 -3.24 -1.95 11.43
CA THR A 331 -3.72 -2.64 10.24
C THR A 331 -4.78 -3.70 10.59
N PRO A 332 -5.62 -4.11 9.63
CA PRO A 332 -6.57 -5.20 9.82
C PRO A 332 -5.92 -6.59 9.95
N LEU A 333 -4.59 -6.70 9.92
CA LEU A 333 -3.88 -7.97 10.03
C LEU A 333 -3.51 -8.35 11.48
N THR A 334 -3.91 -7.55 12.47
CA THR A 334 -3.81 -7.91 13.89
C THR A 334 -4.45 -9.28 14.14
N GLY A 335 -3.69 -10.22 14.70
CA GLY A 335 -4.12 -11.61 14.96
C GLY A 335 -3.71 -12.65 13.90
N CYS A 336 -3.33 -12.23 12.69
CA CYS A 336 -2.93 -13.16 11.62
C CYS A 336 -1.63 -13.94 11.94
N ASN A 337 -0.80 -13.40 12.85
CA ASN A 337 0.41 -14.06 13.34
C ASN A 337 0.14 -15.01 14.53
N GLN A 338 -0.94 -14.80 15.30
CA GLN A 338 -1.29 -15.65 16.44
C GLN A 338 -1.82 -17.02 16.00
N GLU A 339 -2.56 -17.08 14.89
CA GLU A 339 -3.02 -18.37 14.31
C GLU A 339 -1.86 -19.24 13.78
N ARG A 340 -0.69 -18.64 13.53
CA ARG A 340 0.49 -19.36 13.01
C ARG A 340 1.36 -19.98 14.10
N GLY A 341 1.36 -19.40 15.30
CA GLY A 341 2.07 -19.97 16.46
C GLY A 341 1.48 -21.30 16.94
N GLY A 342 0.19 -21.55 16.70
CA GLY A 342 -0.49 -22.79 17.06
C GLY A 342 -0.33 -23.95 16.07
N LEU A 343 0.28 -23.73 14.90
CA LEU A 343 0.44 -24.75 13.84
C LEU A 343 1.88 -25.30 13.72
N MET A 344 2.79 -24.87 14.61
CA MET A 344 4.15 -25.44 14.73
C MET A 344 4.34 -26.34 15.96
N GLU A 345 3.27 -26.59 16.73
CA GLU A 345 3.25 -27.55 17.84
C GLU A 345 2.31 -28.73 17.57
N GLU A 346 2.49 -29.45 16.45
CA GLU A 346 2.05 -30.86 16.33
C GLU A 346 3.06 -31.71 15.54
#